data_AF-A0A2V8SC72-F1
#
_entry.id   AF-A0A2V8SC72-F1
#
_cell.length_a   1.000
_cell.length_b   1.000
_cell.length_c   1.000
_cell.angle_alpha   90.00
_cell.angle_beta   90.00
_cell.angle_gamma   90.00
#
_symmetry.space_group_name_H-M   'P 1'
#
loop_
_entity.id
_entity.type
_entity.pdbx_description
1 polymer ?
#
loop_
_entity_poly.entity_id
_entity_poly.type
_entity_poly.pdbx_seq_one_letter_code
_entity_poly.pdbx_strand_id
1 'polypeptide(L)'
;MERVKREAEKPENKDSAPRFPSIKEDFEQIQIINNDVLQTDVASSPLEYKRLSAAADEIRQRAVRLKANMFSAPAEKQPAAKGSDEKEPQTAEPQDVKSLLAALDKAIHSFVSNPMFTNLNVVNAQKSVQARRDLEQVIKLSTRLRKEADKLRKASGN
;
A
#
# COMPACT_ATOMS: atom_id res chain seq x y z
N MET A 1 23.78 -13.28 -55.78
CA MET A 1 22.56 -12.80 -55.11
C MET A 1 22.77 -12.88 -53.61
N GLU A 2 23.18 -11.77 -53.00
CA GLU A 2 23.20 -11.59 -51.54
C GLU A 2 21.78 -11.71 -50.97
N ARG A 3 21.63 -12.44 -49.86
CA ARG A 3 20.44 -12.37 -49.02
C ARG A 3 20.88 -12.11 -47.59
N VAL A 4 20.96 -10.83 -47.25
CA VAL A 4 20.91 -10.32 -45.89
C VAL A 4 19.51 -10.62 -45.33
N LYS A 5 19.44 -11.47 -44.30
CA LYS A 5 18.33 -11.52 -43.33
C LYS A 5 18.97 -11.82 -41.97
N ARG A 6 19.43 -10.80 -41.24
CA ARG A 6 18.73 -10.26 -40.06
C ARG A 6 17.96 -11.34 -39.30
N GLU A 7 18.69 -12.10 -38.48
CA GLU A 7 18.09 -12.82 -37.37
C GLU A 7 18.22 -11.94 -36.14
N ALA A 8 17.06 -11.62 -35.56
CA ALA A 8 16.87 -10.64 -34.51
C ALA A 8 17.51 -11.10 -33.20
N GLU A 9 18.36 -10.26 -32.62
CA GLU A 9 18.66 -10.29 -31.19
C GLU A 9 17.34 -10.15 -30.43
N LYS A 10 16.86 -11.26 -29.88
CA LYS A 10 15.79 -11.27 -28.90
C LYS A 10 16.31 -10.51 -27.68
N PRO A 11 15.70 -9.38 -27.25
CA PRO A 11 16.13 -8.74 -26.03
C PRO A 11 15.84 -9.71 -24.87
N GLU A 12 16.94 -10.26 -24.33
CA GLU A 12 16.95 -11.02 -23.11
C GLU A 12 16.37 -10.12 -22.02
N ASN A 13 15.26 -10.59 -21.45
CA ASN A 13 14.45 -9.90 -20.45
C ASN A 13 15.26 -9.79 -19.14
N LYS A 14 16.26 -8.90 -19.11
CA LYS A 14 16.88 -8.39 -17.89
C LYS A 14 15.79 -7.69 -17.09
N ASP A 15 15.78 -7.89 -15.78
CA ASP A 15 14.79 -7.37 -14.81
C ASP A 15 13.57 -8.27 -14.54
N SER A 16 13.83 -9.54 -14.25
CA SER A 16 12.97 -10.29 -13.32
C SER A 16 13.75 -10.65 -12.06
N ALA A 17 14.31 -9.64 -11.37
CA ALA A 17 14.65 -9.85 -9.96
C ALA A 17 13.41 -10.42 -9.26
N PRO A 18 13.55 -11.45 -8.41
CA PRO A 18 12.39 -12.10 -7.82
C PRO A 18 11.58 -11.06 -7.04
N ARG A 19 10.37 -10.75 -7.50
CA ARG A 19 9.45 -9.79 -6.87
C ARG A 19 8.87 -10.33 -5.56
N PHE A 20 8.89 -11.65 -5.39
CA PHE A 20 8.25 -12.36 -4.29
C PHE A 20 8.87 -12.13 -2.90
N PRO A 21 10.21 -12.13 -2.71
CA PRO A 21 10.82 -11.81 -1.42
C PRO A 21 10.41 -10.44 -0.89
N SER A 22 10.41 -9.41 -1.76
CA SER A 22 10.00 -8.06 -1.37
C SER A 22 8.50 -7.94 -1.07
N ILE A 23 7.63 -8.71 -1.74
CA ILE A 23 6.19 -8.71 -1.44
C ILE A 23 5.93 -9.30 -0.06
N LYS A 24 6.54 -10.45 0.27
CA LYS A 24 6.34 -11.09 1.57
C LYS A 24 6.87 -10.19 2.69
N GLU A 25 8.08 -9.65 2.54
CA GLU A 25 8.68 -8.75 3.51
C GLU A 25 7.82 -7.50 3.74
N ASP A 26 7.38 -6.83 2.66
CA ASP A 26 6.54 -5.63 2.82
C ASP A 26 5.18 -5.94 3.46
N PHE A 27 4.61 -7.11 3.17
CA PHE A 27 3.36 -7.56 3.77
C PHE A 27 3.49 -7.85 5.27
N GLU A 28 4.57 -8.51 5.69
CA GLU A 28 4.86 -8.78 7.11
C GLU A 28 5.19 -7.50 7.87
N GLN A 29 6.01 -6.63 7.28
CA GLN A 29 6.45 -5.40 7.93
C GLN A 29 5.31 -4.41 8.15
N ILE A 30 4.37 -4.27 7.21
CA ILE A 30 3.17 -3.44 7.44
C ILE A 30 2.38 -3.93 8.66
N GLN A 31 2.26 -5.25 8.86
CA GLN A 31 1.55 -5.80 10.02
C GLN A 31 2.31 -5.56 11.32
N ILE A 32 3.64 -5.74 11.31
CA ILE A 32 4.50 -5.49 12.47
C ILE A 32 4.39 -4.03 12.90
N ILE A 33 4.58 -3.08 11.98
CA ILE A 33 4.51 -1.64 12.30
C ILE A 33 3.10 -1.26 12.80
N ASN A 34 2.05 -1.85 12.22
CA ASN A 34 0.68 -1.62 12.66
C ASN A 34 0.48 -2.02 14.14
N ASN A 35 0.96 -3.21 14.52
CA ASN A 35 0.85 -3.70 15.90
C ASN A 35 1.80 -2.96 16.86
N ASP A 36 3.06 -2.76 16.47
CA ASP A 36 4.10 -2.24 17.36
C ASP A 36 4.01 -0.73 17.59
N VAL A 37 3.47 0.01 16.62
CA VAL A 37 3.41 1.47 16.67
C VAL A 37 1.98 1.95 16.79
N LEU A 38 1.06 1.49 15.94
CA LEU A 38 -0.29 2.06 15.94
C LEU A 38 -1.13 1.55 17.11
N GLN A 39 -1.01 0.28 17.50
CA GLN A 39 -1.73 -0.25 18.67
C GLN A 39 -1.07 0.15 19.99
N THR A 40 0.27 0.18 20.03
CA THR A 40 1.02 0.47 21.27
C THR A 40 1.08 1.96 21.60
N ASP A 41 1.30 2.84 20.60
CA ASP A 41 1.37 4.28 20.88
C ASP A 41 -0.02 4.86 21.20
N VAL A 42 -1.12 4.35 20.61
CA VAL A 42 -2.49 4.79 20.97
C VAL A 42 -2.80 4.55 22.45
N ALA A 43 -2.24 3.49 23.02
CA ALA A 43 -2.39 3.16 24.44
C ALA A 43 -1.44 3.94 25.36
N SER A 44 -0.40 4.58 24.81
CA SER A 44 0.59 5.35 25.56
C SER A 44 0.25 6.83 25.60
N SER A 45 0.46 7.47 26.75
CA SER A 45 0.37 8.92 26.91
C SER A 45 1.65 9.42 27.56
N PRO A 46 2.39 10.38 26.95
CA PRO A 46 2.06 11.12 25.73
C PRO A 46 2.34 10.33 24.42
N LEU A 47 1.65 10.73 23.35
CA LEU A 47 1.89 10.20 22.00
C LEU A 47 3.23 10.66 21.44
N GLU A 48 4.09 9.72 21.05
CA GLU A 48 5.38 10.01 20.42
C GLU A 48 5.22 10.33 18.92
N TYR A 49 4.84 11.58 18.60
CA TYR A 49 4.55 12.01 17.23
C TYR A 49 5.70 11.79 16.24
N LYS A 50 6.96 11.81 16.72
CA LYS A 50 8.13 11.50 15.88
C LYS A 50 8.13 10.04 15.43
N ARG A 51 7.87 9.11 16.35
CA ARG A 51 7.76 7.67 16.08
C ARG A 51 6.58 7.39 15.15
N LEU A 52 5.45 8.05 15.41
CA LEU A 52 4.24 7.92 14.61
C LEU A 52 4.42 8.38 13.16
N SER A 53 5.08 9.54 12.96
CA SER A 53 5.38 10.06 11.64
C SER A 53 6.31 9.12 10.85
N ALA A 54 7.36 8.61 11.49
CA ALA A 54 8.28 7.65 10.87
C ALA A 54 7.58 6.34 10.47
N ALA A 55 6.78 5.77 11.37
CA ALA A 55 6.02 4.55 11.11
C ALA A 55 5.00 4.74 9.98
N ALA A 56 4.31 5.89 9.95
CA ALA A 56 3.38 6.22 8.88
C ALA A 56 4.09 6.33 7.52
N ASP A 57 5.29 6.92 7.46
CA ASP A 57 6.05 6.97 6.21
C ASP A 57 6.52 5.58 5.76
N GLU A 58 6.95 4.73 6.69
CA GLU A 58 7.37 3.37 6.36
C GLU A 58 6.21 2.52 5.82
N ILE A 59 5.05 2.54 6.48
CA ILE A 59 3.82 1.88 5.98
C ILE A 59 3.50 2.37 4.57
N ARG A 60 3.56 3.69 4.33
CA ARG A 60 3.30 4.29 3.02
C ARG A 60 4.25 3.73 1.96
N GLN A 61 5.55 3.72 2.22
CA GLN A 61 6.55 3.25 1.26
C GLN A 61 6.34 1.78 0.91
N ARG A 62 6.10 0.93 1.92
CA ARG A 62 5.83 -0.49 1.74
C ARG A 62 4.53 -0.74 0.99
N ALA A 63 3.47 0.00 1.28
CA ALA A 63 2.19 -0.11 0.58
C ALA A 63 2.30 0.29 -0.89
N VAL A 64 3.09 1.34 -1.21
CA VAL A 64 3.40 1.72 -2.59
C VAL A 64 4.15 0.61 -3.31
N ARG A 65 5.18 0.01 -2.68
CA ARG A 65 5.94 -1.10 -3.27
C ARG A 65 5.06 -2.34 -3.47
N LEU A 66 4.24 -2.73 -2.50
CA LEU A 66 3.28 -3.82 -2.65
C LEU A 66 2.34 -3.57 -3.82
N LYS A 67 1.78 -2.36 -3.92
CA LYS A 67 0.88 -2.01 -5.02
C LYS A 67 1.58 -2.13 -6.36
N ALA A 68 2.81 -1.63 -6.48
CA ALA A 68 3.60 -1.75 -7.69
C ALA A 68 3.95 -3.21 -8.01
N ASN A 69 4.40 -3.99 -7.03
CA ASN A 69 4.83 -5.36 -7.26
C ASN A 69 3.68 -6.31 -7.59
N MET A 70 2.49 -6.07 -7.02
CA MET A 70 1.32 -6.95 -7.16
C MET A 70 0.37 -6.56 -8.30
N PHE A 71 0.26 -5.27 -8.62
CA PHE A 71 -0.73 -4.77 -9.59
C PHE A 71 -0.12 -4.07 -10.80
N SER A 72 1.20 -4.10 -10.97
CA SER A 72 1.83 -3.70 -12.24
C SER A 72 1.62 -4.78 -13.29
N ALA A 73 0.49 -4.71 -14.00
CA ALA A 73 0.36 -5.39 -15.28
C ALA A 73 1.38 -4.77 -16.27
N PRO A 74 1.99 -5.55 -17.19
CA PRO A 74 2.51 -4.98 -18.42
C PRO A 74 1.39 -4.20 -19.08
N ALA A 75 1.70 -3.07 -19.70
CA ALA A 75 0.74 -2.25 -20.42
C ALA A 75 0.22 -2.94 -21.70
N GLU A 76 -0.34 -4.14 -21.60
CA GLU A 76 -1.10 -4.78 -22.66
C GLU A 76 -2.58 -4.50 -22.43
N LYS A 77 -3.02 -3.37 -23.02
CA LYS A 77 -4.38 -3.10 -23.47
C LYS A 77 -5.50 -3.69 -22.59
N GLN A 78 -5.60 -3.24 -21.34
CA GLN A 78 -6.94 -3.12 -20.76
C GLN A 78 -7.60 -1.90 -21.40
N PRO A 79 -8.80 -2.00 -21.99
CA PRO A 79 -9.54 -0.82 -22.36
C PRO A 79 -9.69 0.00 -21.08
N ALA A 80 -9.29 1.27 -21.13
CA ALA A 80 -9.47 2.20 -20.04
C ALA A 80 -10.94 2.08 -19.61
N ALA A 81 -11.17 1.42 -18.46
CA ALA A 81 -12.47 1.41 -17.83
C ALA A 81 -12.72 2.88 -17.48
N LYS A 82 -13.54 3.51 -18.31
CA LYS A 82 -14.10 4.83 -18.10
C LYS A 82 -14.53 4.90 -16.65
N GLY A 83 -14.10 5.97 -15.98
CA GLY A 83 -14.19 6.17 -14.55
C GLY A 83 -15.40 5.49 -13.92
N SER A 84 -15.12 4.46 -13.12
CA SER A 84 -15.92 4.25 -11.93
C SER A 84 -15.56 5.39 -10.99
N ASP A 85 -16.25 6.51 -11.15
CA ASP A 85 -16.61 7.40 -10.05
C ASP A 85 -17.54 6.58 -9.12
N GLU A 86 -16.99 5.51 -8.55
CA GLU A 86 -17.56 4.95 -7.33
C GLU A 86 -17.24 6.02 -6.31
N LYS A 87 -18.20 6.94 -6.14
CA LYS A 87 -18.27 7.84 -4.99
C LYS A 87 -17.80 7.04 -3.79
N GLU A 88 -16.56 7.30 -3.36
CA GLU A 88 -16.09 6.92 -2.04
C GLU A 88 -17.25 7.32 -1.11
N PRO A 89 -17.86 6.40 -0.35
CA PRO A 89 -18.82 6.81 0.65
C PRO A 89 -18.09 7.86 1.48
N GLN A 90 -18.59 9.10 1.43
CA GLN A 90 -18.07 10.25 2.16
C GLN A 90 -18.32 10.01 3.65
N THR A 91 -17.66 9.00 4.18
CA THR A 91 -17.46 8.81 5.59
C THR A 91 -16.60 9.98 5.99
N ALA A 92 -17.05 10.76 6.98
CA ALA A 92 -16.33 11.93 7.46
C ALA A 92 -14.84 11.60 7.57
N GLU A 93 -14.01 12.30 6.79
CA GLU A 93 -12.60 11.94 6.76
C GLU A 93 -12.01 12.13 8.16
N PRO A 94 -11.28 11.14 8.70
CA PRO A 94 -10.75 11.20 10.05
C PRO A 94 -9.90 12.48 10.25
N GLN A 95 -10.32 13.34 11.18
CA GLN A 95 -9.72 14.67 11.35
C GLN A 95 -8.61 14.71 12.40
N ASP A 96 -8.70 13.88 13.43
CA ASP A 96 -7.69 13.77 14.47
C ASP A 96 -6.79 12.53 14.28
N VAL A 97 -5.64 12.55 14.95
CA VAL A 97 -4.62 11.49 14.86
C VAL A 97 -5.15 10.13 15.31
N LYS A 98 -5.99 10.06 16.36
CA LYS A 98 -6.51 8.79 16.85
C LYS A 98 -7.49 8.18 15.85
N SER A 99 -8.36 8.98 15.26
CA SER A 99 -9.25 8.52 14.19
C SER A 99 -8.49 8.08 12.94
N LEU A 100 -7.39 8.79 12.59
CA LEU A 100 -6.52 8.39 11.47
C LEU A 100 -5.83 7.05 11.74
N LEU A 101 -5.41 6.81 12.98
CA LEU A 101 -4.79 5.54 13.39
C LEU A 101 -5.77 4.38 13.31
N ALA A 102 -6.97 4.54 13.86
CA ALA A 102 -8.01 3.51 13.79
C ALA A 102 -8.43 3.21 12.33
N ALA A 103 -8.51 4.24 11.49
CA ALA A 103 -8.81 4.06 10.07
C ALA A 103 -7.68 3.33 9.32
N LEU A 104 -6.41 3.67 9.62
CA LEU A 104 -5.24 3.03 9.01
C LEU A 104 -5.14 1.56 9.43
N ASP A 105 -5.33 1.28 10.71
CA ASP A 105 -5.37 -0.08 11.26
C ASP A 105 -6.44 -0.93 10.59
N LYS A 106 -7.67 -0.41 10.48
CA LYS A 106 -8.76 -1.09 9.77
C LYS A 106 -8.44 -1.35 8.30
N ALA A 107 -7.82 -0.38 7.61
CA ALA A 107 -7.45 -0.54 6.20
C ALA A 107 -6.35 -1.60 6.02
N ILE A 108 -5.36 -1.62 6.91
CA ILE A 108 -4.32 -2.65 6.94
C ILE A 108 -4.95 -4.01 7.21
N HIS A 109 -5.82 -4.12 8.21
CA HIS A 109 -6.50 -5.38 8.53
C HIS A 109 -7.35 -5.90 7.35
N SER A 110 -8.10 -5.03 6.66
CA SER A 110 -8.86 -5.39 5.45
C SER A 110 -7.95 -5.93 4.35
N PHE A 111 -6.82 -5.26 4.12
CA PHE A 111 -5.85 -5.70 3.13
C PHE A 111 -5.28 -7.08 3.48
N VAL A 112 -4.76 -7.27 4.69
CA VAL A 112 -4.04 -8.51 5.06
C VAL A 112 -4.97 -9.72 5.24
N SER A 113 -6.23 -9.49 5.61
CA SER A 113 -7.25 -10.54 5.70
C SER A 113 -7.91 -10.87 4.36
N ASN A 114 -7.51 -10.22 3.27
CA ASN A 114 -8.13 -10.44 1.97
C ASN A 114 -7.93 -11.89 1.49
N PRO A 115 -9.01 -12.63 1.18
CA PRO A 115 -8.93 -14.04 0.76
C PRO A 115 -8.09 -14.29 -0.51
N MET A 116 -7.73 -13.26 -1.28
CA MET A 116 -6.81 -13.41 -2.40
C MET A 116 -5.43 -13.95 -1.98
N PHE A 117 -5.04 -13.76 -0.72
CA PHE A 117 -3.78 -14.23 -0.17
C PHE A 117 -3.82 -15.67 0.31
N THR A 118 -5.01 -16.24 0.52
CA THR A 118 -5.19 -17.61 1.04
C THR A 118 -5.76 -18.58 0.01
N ASN A 119 -6.57 -18.10 -0.94
CA ASN A 119 -7.24 -18.93 -1.94
C ASN A 119 -6.75 -18.61 -3.36
N LEU A 120 -5.58 -19.14 -3.73
CA LEU A 120 -5.00 -18.98 -5.07
C LEU A 120 -5.78 -19.70 -6.19
N ASN A 121 -6.71 -20.60 -5.83
CA ASN A 121 -7.46 -21.43 -6.78
C ASN A 121 -8.56 -20.67 -7.53
N VAL A 122 -8.86 -19.42 -7.16
CA VAL A 122 -9.83 -18.59 -7.88
C VAL A 122 -9.22 -17.21 -8.05
N VAL A 123 -8.83 -16.87 -9.28
CA VAL A 123 -8.49 -15.48 -9.64
C VAL A 123 -9.77 -14.66 -9.52
N ASN A 124 -10.10 -14.25 -8.30
CA ASN A 124 -11.27 -13.44 -8.03
C ASN A 124 -10.88 -11.98 -8.29
N ALA A 125 -11.15 -11.54 -9.51
CA ALA A 125 -10.88 -10.16 -9.94
C ALA A 125 -11.46 -9.13 -8.96
N GLN A 126 -12.60 -9.39 -8.33
CA GLN A 126 -13.17 -8.49 -7.32
C GLN A 126 -12.31 -8.42 -6.05
N LYS A 127 -11.74 -9.55 -5.59
CA LYS A 127 -10.85 -9.56 -4.42
C LYS A 127 -9.52 -8.87 -4.69
N SER A 128 -9.01 -9.01 -5.91
CA SER A 128 -7.85 -8.25 -6.39
C SER A 128 -8.12 -6.74 -6.46
N VAL A 129 -9.29 -6.34 -6.96
CA VAL A 129 -9.71 -4.92 -6.96
C VAL A 129 -9.85 -4.39 -5.54
N GLN A 130 -10.43 -5.18 -4.62
CA GLN A 130 -10.55 -4.80 -3.21
C GLN A 130 -9.18 -4.59 -2.56
N ALA A 131 -8.24 -5.53 -2.70
CA ALA A 131 -6.91 -5.37 -2.10
C ALA A 131 -6.14 -4.17 -2.68
N ARG A 132 -6.31 -3.89 -3.97
CA ARG A 132 -5.76 -2.67 -4.57
C ARG A 132 -6.36 -1.41 -3.94
N ARG A 133 -7.68 -1.36 -3.74
CA ARG A 133 -8.36 -0.25 -3.07
C ARG A 133 -7.90 -0.11 -1.61
N ASP A 134 -7.75 -1.23 -0.91
CA ASP A 134 -7.29 -1.23 0.48
C ASP A 134 -5.86 -0.67 0.56
N LEU A 135 -4.94 -1.06 -0.34
CA LEU A 135 -3.60 -0.45 -0.42
C LEU A 135 -3.64 1.04 -0.75
N GLU A 136 -4.51 1.48 -1.67
CA GLU A 136 -4.69 2.90 -1.98
C GLU A 136 -5.13 3.68 -0.75
N GLN A 137 -6.04 3.10 0.05
CA GLN A 137 -6.50 3.69 1.29
C GLN A 137 -5.40 3.72 2.37
N VAL A 138 -4.62 2.64 2.50
CA VAL A 138 -3.45 2.59 3.39
C VAL A 138 -2.46 3.71 3.03
N ILE A 139 -2.16 3.91 1.74
CA ILE A 139 -1.27 4.97 1.25
C ILE A 139 -1.84 6.37 1.56
N LYS A 140 -3.14 6.59 1.35
CA LYS A 140 -3.82 7.86 1.63
C LYS A 140 -3.78 8.20 3.13
N LEU A 141 -4.20 7.26 3.97
CA LEU A 141 -4.28 7.44 5.42
C LEU A 141 -2.90 7.59 6.06
N SER A 142 -1.92 6.78 5.68
CA SER A 142 -0.54 6.90 6.15
C SER A 142 0.10 8.25 5.77
N THR A 143 -0.13 8.73 4.54
CA THR A 143 0.33 10.06 4.11
C THR A 143 -0.27 11.18 4.98
N ARG A 144 -1.56 11.08 5.29
CA ARG A 144 -2.25 12.08 6.13
C ARG A 144 -1.79 12.01 7.58
N LEU A 145 -1.69 10.80 8.14
CA LEU A 145 -1.19 10.56 9.49
C LEU A 145 0.21 11.15 9.68
N ARG A 146 1.13 10.92 8.73
CA ARG A 146 2.47 11.52 8.74
C ARG A 146 2.42 13.04 8.84
N LYS A 147 1.59 13.69 8.00
CA LYS A 147 1.45 15.15 7.98
C LYS A 147 0.90 15.70 9.29
N GLU A 148 -0.14 15.08 9.86
CA GLU A 148 -0.72 15.51 11.13
C GLU A 148 0.25 15.28 12.30
N ALA A 149 0.95 14.14 12.33
CA ALA A 149 1.97 13.85 13.33
C ALA A 149 3.15 14.84 13.25
N ASP A 150 3.65 15.17 12.06
CA ASP A 150 4.69 16.20 11.89
C ASP A 150 4.22 17.60 12.30
N LYS A 151 2.95 17.95 12.01
CA LYS A 151 2.37 19.22 12.41
C LYS A 151 2.28 19.33 13.94
N LEU A 152 1.79 18.29 14.61
CA LEU A 152 1.69 18.23 16.06
C LEU A 152 3.08 18.20 16.71
N ARG A 153 4.06 17.47 16.16
CA ARG A 153 5.44 17.50 16.64
C ARG A 153 6.00 18.93 16.65
N LYS A 154 5.83 19.66 15.54
CA LYS A 154 6.27 21.07 15.43
C LYS A 154 5.53 21.99 16.39
N ALA A 155 4.23 21.77 16.59
CA ALA A 155 3.42 22.56 17.52
C ALA A 155 3.75 22.26 18.99
N SER A 156 4.17 21.04 19.30
CA SER A 156 4.58 20.61 20.65
C SER A 156 6.05 20.94 20.99
N GLY A 157 6.81 21.53 20.07
CA GLY A 157 8.15 22.06 20.35
C GLY A 157 9.21 21.02 20.74
N ASN A 158 9.10 19.78 20.23
CA ASN A 158 10.01 18.67 20.56
C ASN A 158 10.63 18.03 19.30
#